data_AF-A0A9D6MD47-F1
#
_entry.id   AF-A0A9D6MD47-F1
#
_cell.length_a   1.000
_cell.length_b   1.000
_cell.length_c   1.000
_cell.angle_alpha   90.00
_cell.angle_beta   90.00
_cell.angle_gamma   90.00
#
_symmetry.space_group_name_H-M   'P 1'
#
loop_
_entity.id
_entity.type
_entity.pdbx_description
1 polymer ?
#
loop_
_entity_poly.entity_id
_entity_poly.type
_entity_poly.pdbx_seq_one_letter_code
_entity_poly.pdbx_strand_id
1 'polypeptide(L)'
;MTLEEIVSDIWAMEENLSRYERKYGLRSTQFFELYRAGRLRDEEPAEVHDYGDWAACYDIKLDRERRYDEMIRQRLAEIGGASVSLRDILPGRRAVPTLA
;
A
#
# COMPACT_ATOMS: atom_id res chain seq x y z
N MET A 1 12.90 -7.38 -1.52
CA MET A 1 11.65 -6.77 -2.02
C MET A 1 11.50 -7.12 -3.48
N THR A 2 10.88 -8.26 -3.75
CA THR A 2 10.27 -8.57 -5.05
C THR A 2 8.94 -7.83 -5.20
N LEU A 3 8.36 -7.84 -6.40
CA LEU A 3 7.02 -7.28 -6.63
C LEU A 3 5.96 -7.97 -5.76
N GLU A 4 6.05 -9.29 -5.58
CA GLU A 4 5.15 -10.06 -4.71
C GLU A 4 5.29 -9.69 -3.24
N GLU A 5 6.52 -9.50 -2.76
CA GLU A 5 6.77 -9.06 -1.38
C GLU A 5 6.16 -7.67 -1.15
N ILE A 6 6.32 -6.74 -2.10
CA ILE A 6 5.73 -5.40 -1.98
C ILE A 6 4.19 -5.47 -1.98
N VAL A 7 3.59 -6.28 -2.85
CA VAL A 7 2.13 -6.46 -2.86
C VAL A 7 1.66 -7.05 -1.53
N SER A 8 2.35 -8.04 -0.99
CA SER A 8 2.03 -8.61 0.33
C SER A 8 2.14 -7.57 1.45
N ASP A 9 3.18 -6.74 1.44
CA ASP A 9 3.34 -5.64 2.39
C ASP A 9 2.17 -4.64 2.29
N ILE A 10 1.77 -4.26 1.07
CA ILE A 10 0.65 -3.34 0.85
C ILE A 10 -0.64 -3.92 1.43
N TRP A 11 -0.95 -5.20 1.19
CA TRP A 11 -2.14 -5.84 1.75
C TRP A 11 -2.14 -5.86 3.28
N ALA A 12 -0.99 -6.16 3.90
CA ALA A 12 -0.86 -6.12 5.35
C ALA A 12 -1.09 -4.71 5.92
N MET A 13 -0.60 -3.68 5.22
CA MET A 13 -0.83 -2.28 5.60
C MET A 13 -2.29 -1.88 5.41
N GLU A 14 -2.93 -2.28 4.32
CA GLU A 14 -4.36 -2.03 4.09
C GLU A 14 -5.24 -2.67 5.18
N GLU A 15 -4.91 -3.89 5.59
CA GLU A 15 -5.61 -4.55 6.71
C GLU A 15 -5.47 -3.74 8.00
N ASN A 16 -4.26 -3.28 8.32
CA ASN A 16 -4.02 -2.45 9.50
C ASN A 16 -4.75 -1.11 9.43
N LEU A 17 -4.64 -0.39 8.32
CA LEU A 17 -5.32 0.89 8.09
C LEU A 17 -6.83 0.74 8.19
N SER A 18 -7.39 -0.36 7.68
CA SER A 18 -8.83 -0.62 7.72
C SER A 18 -9.40 -0.71 9.14
N ARG A 19 -8.58 -0.95 10.16
CA ARG A 19 -9.01 -0.92 11.57
C ARG A 19 -9.31 0.52 12.00
N TYR A 20 -8.44 1.45 11.67
CA TYR A 20 -8.62 2.88 11.94
C TYR A 20 -9.75 3.47 11.10
N GLU A 21 -9.86 3.11 9.82
CA GLU A 21 -10.96 3.58 8.96
C GLU A 21 -12.33 3.15 9.51
N ARG A 22 -12.44 1.93 10.04
CA ARG A 22 -13.67 1.47 10.69
C ARG A 22 -13.92 2.15 12.02
N LYS A 23 -12.87 2.41 12.81
CA LYS A 23 -12.97 3.10 14.11
C LYS A 23 -13.47 4.54 13.94
N TYR A 24 -12.88 5.27 13.00
CA TYR A 24 -13.12 6.71 12.83
C TYR A 24 -14.10 7.06 11.70
N GLY A 25 -14.53 6.07 10.91
CA GLY A 25 -15.49 6.27 9.83
C GLY A 25 -14.97 7.10 8.65
N LEU A 26 -13.64 7.23 8.52
CA LEU A 26 -12.99 8.06 7.51
C LEU A 26 -11.97 7.23 6.71
N ARG A 27 -11.94 7.43 5.39
CA ARG A 27 -10.94 6.79 4.53
C ARG A 27 -9.56 7.39 4.78
N SER A 28 -8.52 6.56 4.71
CA SER A 28 -7.15 6.94 5.01
C SER A 28 -6.65 8.13 4.17
N THR A 29 -7.12 8.26 2.92
CA THR A 29 -6.77 9.41 2.07
C THR A 29 -7.20 10.74 2.70
N GLN A 30 -8.48 10.90 3.04
CA GLN A 30 -8.98 12.13 3.68
C GLN A 30 -8.39 12.31 5.08
N PHE A 31 -8.23 11.22 5.82
CA PHE A 31 -7.65 11.25 7.15
C PHE A 31 -6.21 11.82 7.10
N PHE A 32 -5.43 11.43 6.10
CA PHE A 32 -4.05 11.90 5.91
C PHE A 32 -3.97 13.35 5.52
N GLU A 33 -4.84 13.80 4.60
CA GLU A 33 -4.91 15.20 4.22
C GLU A 33 -5.19 16.10 5.42
N LEU A 34 -6.12 15.70 6.29
CA LEU A 34 -6.45 16.44 7.51
C LEU A 34 -5.31 16.40 8.53
N TYR A 35 -4.69 15.23 8.73
CA TYR A 35 -3.54 15.06 9.63
C TYR A 35 -2.36 15.93 9.21
N ARG A 36 -1.95 15.86 7.94
CA ARG A 36 -0.83 16.63 7.38
C ARG A 36 -1.09 18.14 7.40
N ALA A 37 -2.35 18.56 7.30
CA ALA A 37 -2.74 19.97 7.39
C ALA A 37 -2.85 20.49 8.84
N GLY A 38 -2.66 19.65 9.86
CA GLY A 38 -2.87 20.03 11.25
C GLY A 38 -4.34 20.37 11.56
N ARG A 39 -5.28 19.78 10.81
CA ARG A 39 -6.73 20.05 10.90
C ARG A 39 -7.49 19.01 11.71
N LEU A 40 -6.85 17.91 12.09
CA LEU A 40 -7.38 16.98 13.08
C LEU A 40 -7.19 17.57 14.47
N ARG A 41 -8.25 17.49 15.27
CA ARG A 41 -8.16 17.75 16.71
C ARG A 41 -8.21 16.40 17.41
N ASP A 42 -7.34 16.23 18.40
CA ASP A 42 -7.40 15.09 19.31
C ASP A 42 -8.38 15.46 20.42
N GLU A 43 -9.52 14.79 20.49
CA GLU A 43 -10.53 14.96 21.54
C GLU A 43 -10.21 14.07 22.75
N GLU A 44 -9.60 12.91 22.51
CA GLU A 44 -9.17 11.97 23.56
C GLU A 44 -7.68 11.63 23.52
N PRO A 45 -7.02 11.34 24.66
CA PRO A 45 -5.60 10.95 24.69
C PRO A 45 -5.26 9.72 23.84
N ALA A 46 -6.21 8.79 23.66
CA ALA A 46 -6.02 7.61 22.82
C ALA A 46 -5.90 7.96 21.32
N GLU A 47 -6.48 9.07 20.89
CA GLU A 47 -6.47 9.51 19.49
C GLU A 47 -5.08 9.98 19.06
N VAL A 48 -4.34 10.63 19.96
CA VAL A 48 -2.95 11.06 19.70
C VAL A 48 -2.07 9.87 19.27
N HIS A 49 -2.21 8.74 19.97
CA HIS A 49 -1.45 7.53 19.67
C HIS A 49 -1.92 6.88 18.36
N ASP A 50 -3.23 6.71 18.22
CA ASP A 50 -3.82 6.10 17.04
C ASP A 50 -3.48 6.86 15.76
N TYR A 51 -3.51 8.19 15.79
CA TYR A 51 -3.19 9.01 14.62
C TYR A 51 -1.73 8.89 14.22
N GLY A 52 -0.82 8.82 15.21
CA GLY A 52 0.60 8.60 14.96
C GLY A 52 0.88 7.24 14.31
N ASP A 53 0.36 6.17 14.89
CA ASP A 53 0.52 4.80 14.36
C ASP A 53 -0.10 4.65 12.96
N TRP A 54 -1.32 5.17 12.80
CA TRP A 54 -2.03 5.16 11.54
C TRP A 54 -1.28 5.96 10.46
N ALA A 55 -0.79 7.16 10.78
CA ALA A 55 -0.05 8.00 9.83
C ALA A 55 1.26 7.34 9.41
N ALA A 56 2.00 6.75 10.35
CA ALA A 56 3.21 5.99 10.05
C ALA A 56 2.90 4.79 9.14
N CYS A 57 1.83 4.04 9.41
CA CYS A 57 1.40 2.93 8.57
C CYS A 57 1.02 3.40 7.15
N TYR A 58 0.31 4.52 7.03
CA TYR A 58 -0.11 5.07 5.74
C TYR A 58 1.09 5.59 4.93
N ASP A 59 2.03 6.28 5.56
CA ASP A 59 3.26 6.75 4.90
C ASP A 59 4.09 5.57 4.35
N ILE A 60 4.22 4.49 5.11
CA ILE A 60 4.93 3.29 4.64
C ILE A 60 4.17 2.66 3.46
N LYS A 61 2.82 2.61 3.50
CA LYS A 61 2.01 2.12 2.37
C LYS A 61 2.28 2.93 1.10
N LEU A 62 2.29 4.27 1.20
CA LEU A 62 2.57 5.14 0.07
C LEU A 62 3.98 4.91 -0.51
N ASP A 63 4.99 4.68 0.35
CA ASP A 63 6.33 4.33 -0.12
C ASP A 63 6.36 2.96 -0.84
N ARG A 64 5.63 1.97 -0.33
CA ARG A 64 5.51 0.64 -0.96
C ARG A 64 4.81 0.72 -2.31
N GLU A 65 3.72 1.46 -2.43
CA GLU A 65 3.01 1.70 -3.68
C GLU A 65 3.92 2.40 -4.70
N ARG A 66 4.62 3.46 -4.28
CA ARG A 66 5.57 4.17 -5.14
C ARG A 66 6.69 3.23 -5.63
N ARG A 67 7.25 2.42 -4.73
CA ARG A 67 8.31 1.47 -5.07
C ARG A 67 7.81 0.37 -6.02
N TYR A 68 6.58 -0.11 -5.83
CA TYR A 68 5.94 -1.05 -6.75
C TYR A 68 5.84 -0.45 -8.15
N ASP A 69 5.33 0.78 -8.26
CA ASP A 69 5.18 1.48 -9.54
C ASP A 69 6.52 1.71 -10.24
N GLU A 70 7.56 2.10 -9.49
CA GLU A 70 8.93 2.25 -9.99
C GLU A 70 9.46 0.92 -10.55
N MET A 71 9.30 -0.18 -9.80
CA MET A 71 9.76 -1.50 -10.21
C MET A 71 9.00 -2.04 -11.42
N ILE A 72 7.66 -1.88 -11.48
CA ILE A 72 6.86 -2.27 -12.65
C ILE A 72 7.30 -1.47 -13.88
N ARG A 73 7.50 -0.16 -13.74
CA ARG A 73 7.93 0.70 -14.84
C ARG A 73 9.29 0.28 -15.38
N GLN A 74 10.25 0.02 -14.50
CA GLN A 74 11.57 -0.50 -14.87
C GLN A 74 11.43 -1.84 -15.60
N ARG A 75 10.62 -2.75 -15.06
CA ARG A 75 10.44 -4.09 -15.63
C ARG A 75 9.82 -4.06 -17.02
N LEU A 76 8.80 -3.23 -17.23
CA LEU A 76 8.17 -3.06 -18.55
C LEU A 76 9.12 -2.45 -19.57
N ALA A 77 9.98 -1.51 -19.14
CA ALA A 77 11.01 -0.93 -20.00
C ALA A 77 12.09 -1.95 -20.41
N GLU A 78 12.47 -2.86 -19.50
CA GLU A 78 13.42 -3.95 -19.78
C GLU A 78 12.88 -4.98 -20.77
N ILE A 79 11.60 -5.37 -20.63
CA ILE A 79 10.99 -6.40 -21.48
C ILE A 79 10.94 -5.93 -22.94
N GLY A 80 10.47 -4.70 -23.17
CA GLY A 80 10.30 -4.14 -24.51
C GLY A 80 9.29 -4.91 -25.38
N GLY A 81 8.70 -4.22 -26.37
CA GLY A 81 7.79 -4.84 -27.34
C GLY A 81 6.30 -4.58 -27.10
N ALA A 82 5.47 -5.04 -28.05
CA ALA A 82 4.05 -4.70 -28.12
C ALA A 82 3.14 -5.56 -27.23
N SER A 83 3.66 -6.64 -26.64
CA SER A 83 2.90 -7.56 -25.78
C SER A 83 3.79 -8.11 -24.67
N VAL A 84 3.24 -8.21 -23.46
CA VAL A 84 3.94 -8.62 -22.24
C VAL A 84 3.12 -9.68 -21.50
N SER A 85 3.76 -10.75 -21.02
CA SER A 85 3.15 -11.76 -20.16
C SER A 85 3.38 -11.46 -18.67
N LEU A 86 2.46 -11.89 -17.80
CA LEU A 86 2.66 -11.83 -16.34
C LEU A 86 3.92 -12.57 -15.89
N ARG A 87 4.36 -13.61 -16.61
CA ARG A 87 5.61 -14.33 -16.31
C ARG A 87 6.86 -13.49 -16.60
N ASP A 88 6.77 -12.57 -17.55
CA ASP A 88 7.87 -11.66 -17.89
C ASP A 88 8.02 -10.60 -16.79
N ILE A 89 6.88 -10.12 -16.26
CA ILE A 89 6.81 -9.13 -15.18
C ILE A 89 7.20 -9.74 -13.82
N LEU A 90 6.76 -10.97 -13.54
CA LEU A 90 6.95 -11.68 -12.27
C LEU A 90 7.83 -12.93 -12.45
N PRO A 91 9.13 -12.78 -12.72
CA PRO A 91 10.02 -13.93 -12.93
C PRO A 91 10.14 -14.74 -11.64
N GLY A 92 9.68 -15.99 -11.68
CA GLY A 92 9.73 -16.90 -10.53
C GLY A 92 8.39 -17.15 -9.82
N ARG A 93 7.31 -16.45 -10.20
CA ARG A 93 5.96 -16.81 -9.74
C ARG A 93 5.57 -18.17 -10.30
N ARG A 94 5.54 -19.20 -9.45
CA ARG A 94 4.97 -20.52 -9.82
C ARG A 94 3.53 -20.28 -10.28
N ALA A 95 3.14 -20.92 -11.39
CA ALA A 95 1.76 -20.89 -11.85
C ALA A 95 0.85 -21.26 -10.68
N VAL A 96 -0.05 -20.35 -10.31
CA VAL A 96 -1.12 -20.67 -9.37
C VAL A 96 -1.94 -21.76 -10.07
N PRO A 97 -2.10 -22.97 -9.52
CA PRO A 97 -2.96 -23.96 -10.13
C PRO A 97 -4.35 -23.34 -10.20
N THR A 98 -4.93 -23.27 -11.39
CA THR A 98 -6.35 -22.95 -11.53
C THR A 98 -7.11 -23.98 -10.70
N LEU A 99 -7.75 -23.55 -9.62
CA LEU A 99 -8.64 -24.42 -8.86
C LEU A 99 -9.77 -24.83 -9.82
N ALA A 100 -9.81 -26.13 -10.12
CA ALA A 100 -10.86 -26.78 -10.90
C ALA A 100 -12.15 -26.89 -10.10
#